data_AF-A0A958JBJ1-F1
#
_entry.id   AF-A0A958JBJ1-F1
#
_cell.length_a   1.000
_cell.length_b   1.000
_cell.length_c   1.000
_cell.angle_alpha   90.00
_cell.angle_beta   90.00
_cell.angle_gamma   90.00
#
_symmetry.space_group_name_H-M   'P 1'
#
loop_
_entity.id
_entity.type
_entity.pdbx_description
1 polymer ?
#
loop_
_entity_poly.entity_id
_entity_poly.type
_entity_poly.pdbx_seq_one_letter_code
_entity_poly.pdbx_strand_id
1 'polypeptide(L)'
;MKHIKLLIKILIVLLIPLATSALAKGGSNNGETRVEGNIQQINSEIIEVSNTIFLLSNSTKYEDSNGNHVSLSFFNIGDLVKVRAIPSGGDLLATKVELEVHNSGDDSNGGSNDDSNSDKNGNDDNKNSSKGNKTLLKSKLNGDETSSKGKVKKFARLQNNRTRDRIQIKVHVPIPSTIPLLPSRDDVSSLNLMAIFSRADVPYASCTLVFDEVERKSSGLVAEFKTDIRLRTREGREDRLRVKKGSCDTDITTDDTEQGVPSIELGDTIEIVEIIGDSQNSFLSGNF
;
A
#
# COMPACT_ATOMS: atom_id res chain seq x y z
N MET A 1 43.45 -30.88 28.11
CA MET A 1 42.93 -29.99 27.05
C MET A 1 41.48 -29.68 27.41
N LYS A 2 41.20 -28.45 27.83
CA LYS A 2 39.96 -28.05 28.52
C LYS A 2 38.94 -27.48 27.52
N HIS A 3 37.70 -27.92 27.68
CA HIS A 3 36.50 -27.49 26.98
C HIS A 3 36.26 -25.98 27.07
N ILE A 4 35.99 -25.32 25.95
CA ILE A 4 35.35 -24.01 25.90
C ILE A 4 33.95 -24.24 25.33
N LYS A 5 32.96 -24.28 26.22
CA LYS A 5 31.54 -24.21 25.87
C LYS A 5 31.22 -22.75 25.57
N LEU A 6 30.90 -22.46 24.32
CA LEU A 6 30.44 -21.17 23.84
C LEU A 6 29.02 -20.92 24.39
N LEU A 7 28.90 -20.01 25.35
CA LEU A 7 27.64 -19.51 25.88
C LEU A 7 27.06 -18.48 24.90
N ILE A 8 26.04 -18.88 24.14
CA ILE A 8 25.16 -17.97 23.41
C ILE A 8 24.32 -17.23 24.46
N LYS A 9 24.68 -15.97 24.75
CA LYS A 9 23.83 -15.05 25.51
C LYS A 9 22.68 -14.62 24.61
N ILE A 10 21.51 -15.21 24.84
CA ILE A 10 20.22 -14.71 24.37
C ILE A 10 20.00 -13.36 25.05
N LEU A 11 20.22 -12.27 24.31
CA LEU A 11 19.90 -10.91 24.71
C LEU A 11 18.45 -10.63 24.29
N ILE A 12 17.49 -11.01 25.15
CA ILE A 12 16.10 -10.58 25.02
C ILE A 12 16.07 -9.09 25.37
N VAL A 13 15.99 -8.24 24.35
CA VAL A 13 15.73 -6.81 24.50
C VAL A 13 14.27 -6.68 24.91
N LEU A 14 14.06 -6.47 26.21
CA LEU A 14 12.76 -6.23 26.82
C LEU A 14 12.36 -4.78 26.52
N LEU A 15 11.78 -4.55 25.34
CA LEU A 15 11.09 -3.30 25.01
C LEU A 15 9.79 -3.27 25.82
N ILE A 16 9.80 -2.51 26.91
CA ILE A 16 8.60 -2.22 27.70
C ILE A 16 7.83 -1.12 26.95
N PRO A 17 6.67 -1.40 26.34
CA PRO A 17 5.83 -0.34 25.80
C PRO A 17 5.32 0.51 26.96
N LEU A 18 5.56 1.83 26.88
CA LEU A 18 4.88 2.82 27.70
C LEU A 18 3.40 2.79 27.30
N ALA A 19 2.57 2.13 28.10
CA ALA A 19 1.13 2.03 27.87
C ALA A 19 0.48 3.41 27.96
N THR A 20 0.35 4.11 26.84
CA THR A 20 -0.54 5.25 26.69
C THR A 20 -1.95 4.72 26.52
N SER A 21 -2.78 4.90 27.56
CA SER A 21 -4.18 4.48 27.55
C SER A 21 -4.97 5.39 26.60
N ALA A 22 -5.11 4.97 25.35
CA ALA A 22 -6.04 5.61 24.42
C ALA A 22 -7.47 5.23 24.84
N LEU A 23 -8.31 6.25 25.04
CA LEU A 23 -9.71 6.07 25.42
C LEU A 23 -10.51 5.61 24.19
N ALA A 24 -10.63 4.29 24.00
CA ALA A 24 -11.47 3.71 22.96
C ALA A 24 -12.95 4.11 23.20
N LYS A 25 -13.60 4.62 22.15
CA LYS A 25 -15.02 5.01 22.17
C LYS A 25 -15.91 3.76 22.08
N GLY A 26 -16.00 3.01 23.19
CA GLY A 26 -16.82 1.79 23.28
C GLY A 26 -18.25 2.07 23.74
N GLY A 27 -19.24 1.76 22.89
CA GLY A 27 -20.64 1.65 23.32
C GLY A 27 -20.88 0.29 23.97
N SER A 28 -21.01 0.25 25.31
CA SER A 28 -21.24 -0.99 26.08
C SER A 28 -22.72 -1.35 26.07
N ASN A 29 -23.08 -2.41 25.35
CA ASN A 29 -24.37 -3.07 25.46
C ASN A 29 -24.08 -4.51 25.87
N ASN A 30 -24.40 -4.88 27.11
CA ASN A 30 -24.24 -6.22 27.72
C ASN A 30 -22.83 -6.63 28.20
N GLY A 31 -21.96 -5.68 28.53
CA GLY A 31 -20.59 -5.99 29.02
C GLY A 31 -19.64 -6.51 27.94
N GLU A 32 -20.11 -6.58 26.69
CA GLU A 32 -19.30 -6.80 25.51
C GLU A 32 -18.70 -5.46 25.06
N THR A 33 -17.39 -5.44 24.87
CA THR A 33 -16.64 -4.33 24.28
C THR A 33 -16.52 -4.56 22.79
N ARG A 34 -16.71 -3.49 22.01
CA ARG A 34 -16.51 -3.51 20.56
C ARG A 34 -15.46 -2.47 20.19
N VAL A 35 -14.44 -2.89 19.47
CA VAL A 35 -13.36 -2.04 18.97
C VAL A 35 -13.22 -2.27 17.48
N GLU A 36 -13.07 -1.18 16.74
CA GLU A 36 -12.84 -1.19 15.30
C GLU A 36 -11.50 -0.49 15.04
N GLY A 37 -10.73 -1.02 14.10
CA GLY A 37 -9.42 -0.48 13.76
C GLY A 37 -8.59 -1.41 12.90
N ASN A 38 -7.42 -0.92 12.48
CA ASN A 38 -6.45 -1.73 11.77
C ASN A 38 -5.71 -2.67 12.75
N ILE A 39 -5.42 -3.88 12.31
CA ILE A 39 -4.57 -4.82 13.06
C ILE A 39 -3.15 -4.27 13.12
N GLN A 40 -2.63 -4.04 14.32
CA GLN A 40 -1.25 -3.62 14.57
C GLN A 40 -0.34 -4.83 14.87
N GLN A 41 -0.90 -5.85 15.52
CA GLN A 41 -0.21 -7.10 15.83
C GLN A 41 -1.19 -8.27 15.81
N ILE A 42 -0.76 -9.43 15.33
CA ILE A 42 -1.56 -10.66 15.38
C ILE A 42 -0.66 -11.90 15.51
N ASN A 43 -1.01 -12.81 16.41
CA ASN A 43 -0.42 -14.14 16.52
C ASN A 43 -1.47 -15.13 17.09
N SER A 44 -1.07 -16.33 17.49
CA SER A 44 -2.01 -17.35 18.01
C SER A 44 -2.64 -17.02 19.37
N GLU A 45 -2.08 -16.08 20.12
CA GLU A 45 -2.48 -15.77 21.50
C GLU A 45 -3.12 -14.39 21.62
N ILE A 46 -2.72 -13.42 20.80
CA ILE A 46 -3.19 -12.05 20.87
C ILE A 46 -3.48 -11.44 19.50
N ILE A 47 -4.37 -10.46 19.51
CA ILE A 47 -4.56 -9.49 18.43
C ILE A 47 -4.57 -8.09 19.03
N GLU A 48 -3.82 -7.15 18.44
CA GLU A 48 -3.81 -5.74 18.83
C GLU A 48 -4.50 -4.90 17.77
N VAL A 49 -5.51 -4.13 18.18
CA VAL A 49 -6.31 -3.26 17.31
C VAL A 49 -6.52 -1.92 18.01
N SER A 50 -6.15 -0.82 17.35
CA SER A 50 -6.29 0.55 17.92
C SER A 50 -5.64 0.68 19.31
N ASN A 51 -4.41 0.16 19.48
CA ASN A 51 -3.65 0.08 20.74
C ASN A 51 -4.37 -0.67 21.87
N THR A 52 -5.30 -1.56 21.53
CA THR A 52 -6.02 -2.41 22.48
C THR A 52 -5.67 -3.87 22.21
N ILE A 53 -5.11 -4.53 23.22
CA ILE A 53 -4.73 -5.95 23.16
C ILE A 53 -5.94 -6.80 23.54
N PHE A 54 -6.24 -7.78 22.70
CA PHE A 54 -7.24 -8.80 22.94
C PHE A 54 -6.59 -10.17 23.00
N LEU A 55 -6.94 -10.94 24.02
CA LEU A 55 -6.57 -12.35 24.11
C LEU A 55 -7.43 -13.17 23.13
N LEU A 56 -6.78 -14.05 22.40
CA LEU A 56 -7.41 -15.02 21.51
C LEU A 56 -7.54 -16.37 22.22
N SER A 57 -8.54 -17.14 21.81
CA SER A 57 -8.76 -18.49 22.31
C SER A 57 -9.35 -19.38 21.24
N ASN A 58 -9.44 -20.68 21.53
CA ASN A 58 -10.11 -21.64 20.64
C ASN A 58 -11.61 -21.37 20.45
N SER A 59 -12.24 -20.53 21.29
CA SER A 59 -13.64 -20.12 21.14
C SER A 59 -13.83 -18.81 20.37
N THR A 60 -12.74 -18.11 20.02
CA THR A 60 -12.82 -16.89 19.22
C THR A 60 -13.27 -17.23 17.81
N LYS A 61 -14.32 -16.53 17.33
CA LYS A 61 -14.84 -16.70 15.96
C LYS A 61 -14.16 -15.72 15.02
N TYR A 62 -13.92 -16.17 13.79
CA TYR A 62 -13.25 -15.40 12.74
C TYR A 62 -14.13 -15.38 11.50
N GLU A 63 -14.48 -14.18 11.03
CA GLU A 63 -15.37 -14.00 9.87
C GLU A 63 -14.77 -13.05 8.83
N ASP A 64 -14.94 -13.39 7.55
CA ASP A 64 -14.68 -12.47 6.45
C ASP A 64 -15.76 -11.38 6.35
N SER A 65 -15.61 -10.48 5.39
CA SER A 65 -16.56 -9.38 5.15
C SER A 65 -17.98 -9.81 4.77
N ASN A 66 -18.17 -11.07 4.38
CA ASN A 66 -19.47 -11.61 4.00
C ASN A 66 -20.08 -12.43 5.15
N GLY A 67 -19.43 -12.49 6.32
CA GLY A 67 -19.83 -13.31 7.45
C GLY A 67 -19.47 -14.79 7.31
N ASN A 68 -18.64 -15.16 6.32
CA ASN A 68 -18.17 -16.54 6.21
C ASN A 68 -17.10 -16.82 7.27
N HIS A 69 -17.16 -18.00 7.87
CA HIS A 69 -16.12 -18.44 8.81
C HIS A 69 -14.78 -18.65 8.09
N VAL A 70 -13.71 -18.09 8.65
CA VAL A 70 -12.33 -18.20 8.15
C VAL A 70 -11.37 -18.63 9.26
N SER A 71 -10.11 -18.92 8.93
CA SER A 71 -9.05 -19.17 9.91
C SER A 71 -8.35 -17.87 10.32
N LEU A 72 -7.65 -17.87 11.46
CA LEU A 72 -6.83 -16.74 11.91
C LEU A 72 -5.81 -16.29 10.86
N SER A 73 -5.24 -17.23 10.09
CA SER A 73 -4.28 -16.96 9.01
C SER A 73 -4.85 -16.17 7.83
N PHE A 74 -6.16 -15.93 7.81
CA PHE A 74 -6.80 -15.07 6.81
C PHE A 74 -6.49 -13.58 7.04
N PHE A 75 -6.24 -13.20 8.29
CA PHE A 75 -6.01 -11.82 8.69
C PHE A 75 -4.51 -11.48 8.66
N ASN A 76 -4.20 -10.26 8.24
CA ASN A 76 -2.86 -9.71 8.19
C ASN A 76 -2.77 -8.42 8.99
N ILE A 77 -1.56 -8.05 9.41
CA ILE A 77 -1.27 -6.71 9.93
C ILE A 77 -1.71 -5.68 8.87
N GLY A 78 -2.38 -4.62 9.32
CA GLY A 78 -2.95 -3.58 8.49
C GLY A 78 -4.42 -3.81 8.07
N ASP A 79 -4.98 -5.00 8.24
CA ASP A 79 -6.40 -5.24 7.91
C ASP A 79 -7.34 -4.47 8.85
N LEU A 80 -8.38 -3.85 8.29
CA LEU A 80 -9.42 -3.18 9.08
C LEU A 80 -10.39 -4.23 9.62
N VAL A 81 -10.50 -4.32 10.95
CA VAL A 81 -11.33 -5.32 11.60
C VAL A 81 -12.20 -4.70 12.69
N LYS A 82 -13.25 -5.45 13.03
CA LYS A 82 -14.09 -5.22 14.19
C LYS A 82 -13.95 -6.37 15.17
N VAL A 83 -13.41 -6.09 16.34
CA VAL A 83 -13.21 -7.05 17.43
C VAL A 83 -14.31 -6.88 18.46
N ARG A 84 -14.97 -7.98 18.80
CA ARG A 84 -15.86 -8.08 19.96
C ARG A 84 -15.17 -8.86 21.06
N ALA A 85 -15.24 -8.36 22.29
CA ALA A 85 -14.55 -8.96 23.41
C ALA A 85 -15.34 -8.82 24.71
N ILE A 86 -15.06 -9.70 25.67
CA ILE A 86 -15.60 -9.62 27.03
C ILE A 86 -14.45 -9.47 28.03
N PRO A 87 -14.64 -8.71 29.13
CA PRO A 87 -13.65 -8.67 30.20
C PRO A 87 -13.42 -10.05 30.83
N SER A 88 -12.16 -10.43 31.01
CA SER A 88 -11.77 -11.70 31.61
C SER A 88 -10.48 -11.50 32.43
N GLY A 89 -10.59 -11.47 33.76
CA GLY A 89 -9.42 -11.39 34.64
C GLY A 89 -8.63 -10.08 34.58
N GLY A 90 -9.21 -9.02 34.02
CA GLY A 90 -8.52 -7.73 33.79
C GLY A 90 -8.13 -7.52 32.33
N ASP A 91 -8.13 -8.58 31.52
CA ASP A 91 -7.87 -8.53 30.08
C ASP A 91 -9.18 -8.52 29.27
N LEU A 92 -9.07 -8.34 27.96
CA LEU A 92 -10.18 -8.48 27.01
C LEU A 92 -10.04 -9.78 26.23
N LEU A 93 -10.96 -10.71 26.43
CA LEU A 93 -11.03 -11.97 25.68
C LEU A 93 -11.87 -11.77 24.42
N ALA A 94 -11.26 -11.89 23.25
CA ALA A 94 -11.95 -11.78 21.97
C ALA A 94 -12.96 -12.93 21.78
N THR A 95 -14.22 -12.58 21.55
CA THR A 95 -15.29 -13.52 21.20
C THR A 95 -15.47 -13.62 19.68
N LYS A 96 -15.20 -12.54 18.95
CA LYS A 96 -15.31 -12.47 17.48
C LYS A 96 -14.33 -11.45 16.88
N VAL A 97 -13.70 -11.80 15.76
CA VAL A 97 -12.94 -10.91 14.87
C VAL A 97 -13.58 -10.95 13.48
N GLU A 98 -13.98 -9.81 12.97
CA GLU A 98 -14.71 -9.66 11.69
C GLU A 98 -13.96 -8.70 10.77
N LEU A 99 -13.67 -9.11 9.54
CA LEU A 99 -13.03 -8.24 8.54
C LEU A 99 -14.03 -7.20 8.03
N GLU A 100 -13.71 -5.92 8.16
CA GLU A 100 -14.54 -4.83 7.64
C GLU A 100 -14.05 -4.42 6.25
N VAL A 101 -14.94 -4.44 5.25
CA VAL A 101 -14.64 -3.80 3.97
C VAL A 101 -14.76 -2.31 4.20
N HIS A 102 -13.69 -1.59 3.90
CA HIS A 102 -13.79 -0.16 3.69
C HIS A 102 -14.72 0.04 2.49
N ASN A 103 -16.03 0.15 2.74
CA ASN A 103 -16.98 0.72 1.81
C ASN A 103 -16.58 2.19 1.69
N SER A 104 -15.54 2.43 0.90
CA SER A 104 -15.29 3.72 0.30
C SER A 104 -16.47 3.97 -0.62
N GLY A 105 -17.58 4.39 -0.02
CA GLY A 105 -18.64 5.16 -0.67
C GLY A 105 -18.00 6.44 -1.16
N ASP A 106 -17.24 6.31 -2.24
CA ASP A 106 -16.96 7.42 -3.13
C ASP A 106 -18.28 7.64 -3.88
N ASP A 107 -19.19 8.32 -3.18
CA ASP A 107 -20.40 8.96 -3.70
C ASP A 107 -20.00 10.08 -4.66
N SER A 108 -19.23 9.74 -5.69
CA SER A 108 -19.03 10.56 -6.87
C SER A 108 -20.27 10.43 -7.77
N ASN A 109 -21.45 10.67 -7.21
CA ASN A 109 -22.64 11.06 -7.95
C ASN A 109 -22.61 12.58 -8.18
N GLY A 110 -21.56 13.04 -8.85
CA GLY A 110 -21.46 14.40 -9.39
C GLY A 110 -22.06 14.43 -10.78
N GLY A 111 -23.39 14.42 -10.86
CA GLY A 111 -24.11 14.67 -12.10
C GLY A 111 -23.75 16.05 -12.63
N SER A 112 -23.01 16.08 -13.74
CA SER A 112 -22.95 17.24 -14.61
C SER A 112 -23.85 16.92 -15.80
N ASN A 113 -25.12 17.30 -15.66
CA ASN A 113 -26.00 17.55 -16.80
C ASN A 113 -25.57 18.90 -17.39
N ASP A 114 -24.59 18.89 -18.29
CA ASP A 114 -24.42 19.99 -19.24
C ASP A 114 -24.91 19.52 -20.60
N ASP A 115 -26.20 19.73 -20.80
CA ASP A 115 -26.83 19.82 -22.10
C ASP A 115 -26.11 20.89 -22.92
N SER A 116 -25.40 20.46 -23.95
CA SER A 116 -24.97 21.34 -25.03
C SER A 116 -25.06 20.58 -26.33
N ASN A 117 -26.28 20.64 -26.84
CA ASN A 117 -26.68 20.48 -28.22
C ASN A 117 -25.66 21.13 -29.17
N SER A 118 -24.97 20.33 -29.99
CA SER A 118 -24.39 20.83 -31.24
C SER A 118 -24.41 19.73 -32.28
N ASP A 119 -25.37 19.84 -33.19
CA ASP A 119 -25.41 19.16 -34.48
C ASP A 119 -24.08 19.35 -35.21
N LYS A 120 -23.27 18.27 -35.26
CA LYS A 120 -22.23 18.13 -36.27
C LYS A 120 -22.34 16.75 -36.91
N ASN A 121 -23.19 16.74 -37.92
CA ASN A 121 -23.12 15.93 -39.12
C ASN A 121 -21.65 15.77 -39.57
N GLY A 122 -21.12 14.55 -39.54
CA GLY A 122 -19.72 14.29 -39.87
C GLY A 122 -19.37 12.81 -39.88
N ASN A 123 -19.54 12.19 -41.05
CA ASN A 123 -18.93 10.96 -41.54
C ASN A 123 -18.57 9.88 -40.49
N ASP A 124 -19.42 8.86 -40.45
CA ASP A 124 -19.14 7.55 -39.86
C ASP A 124 -18.03 6.82 -40.62
N ASP A 125 -16.78 7.28 -40.43
CA ASP A 125 -15.63 6.40 -40.62
C ASP A 125 -15.65 5.37 -39.48
N ASN A 126 -16.24 4.22 -39.81
CA ASN A 126 -16.27 2.98 -39.06
C ASN A 126 -14.85 2.52 -38.68
N LYS A 127 -14.24 3.20 -37.71
CA LYS A 127 -12.99 2.78 -37.07
C LYS A 127 -13.34 1.65 -36.13
N ASN A 128 -13.30 0.44 -36.68
CA ASN A 128 -13.21 -0.81 -35.96
C ASN A 128 -11.91 -0.79 -35.13
N SER A 129 -11.95 -0.08 -34.00
CA SER A 129 -10.88 0.01 -33.02
C SER A 129 -10.77 -1.37 -32.38
N SER A 130 -9.92 -2.22 -32.96
CA SER A 130 -9.42 -3.44 -32.35
C SER A 130 -9.09 -3.15 -30.87
N LYS A 131 -9.97 -3.63 -29.98
CA LYS A 131 -9.79 -3.59 -28.53
C LYS A 131 -8.71 -4.61 -28.19
N GLY A 132 -7.45 -4.27 -28.47
CA GLY A 132 -6.31 -5.12 -28.09
C GLY A 132 -6.32 -5.41 -26.59
N ASN A 133 -5.87 -6.62 -26.23
CA ASN A 133 -5.79 -7.09 -24.85
C ASN A 133 -5.02 -6.08 -23.99
N LYS A 134 -5.65 -5.66 -22.89
CA LYS A 134 -5.12 -4.68 -21.94
C LYS A 134 -5.00 -5.37 -20.59
N THR A 135 -3.77 -5.61 -20.15
CA THR A 135 -3.50 -6.02 -18.77
C THR A 135 -3.30 -4.78 -17.92
N LEU A 136 -4.05 -4.69 -16.82
CA LEU A 136 -3.98 -3.59 -15.88
C LEU A 136 -3.81 -4.17 -14.47
N LEU A 137 -2.59 -4.15 -13.95
CA LEU A 137 -2.33 -4.46 -12.55
C LEU A 137 -2.42 -3.17 -11.74
N LYS A 138 -3.05 -3.25 -10.57
CA LYS A 138 -3.23 -2.12 -9.66
C LYS A 138 -2.89 -2.58 -8.26
N SER A 139 -2.00 -1.86 -7.60
CA SER A 139 -1.79 -2.00 -6.17
C SER A 139 -2.21 -0.72 -5.46
N LYS A 140 -2.97 -0.87 -4.38
CA LYS A 140 -3.22 0.20 -3.40
C LYS A 140 -2.18 0.02 -2.31
N LEU A 141 -1.43 1.07 -2.04
CA LEU A 141 -0.41 1.02 -1.00
C LEU A 141 -1.02 1.48 0.30
N ASN A 142 -0.94 0.61 1.31
CA ASN A 142 -1.38 0.89 2.67
C ASN A 142 -0.14 1.13 3.53
N GLY A 143 -0.24 2.06 4.48
CA GLY A 143 0.76 2.27 5.52
C GLY A 143 0.11 2.00 6.87
N ASP A 144 0.90 1.55 7.84
CA ASP A 144 0.35 1.07 9.12
C ASP A 144 -0.38 2.16 9.91
N GLU A 145 0.09 3.41 9.89
CA GLU A 145 -0.54 4.51 10.65
C GLU A 145 -0.40 5.89 9.98
N THR A 146 0.26 5.94 8.82
CA THR A 146 0.54 7.20 8.12
C THR A 146 -0.63 7.52 7.21
N SER A 147 -1.15 8.76 7.24
CA SER A 147 -2.20 9.19 6.30
C SER A 147 -1.71 9.26 4.84
N SER A 148 -0.47 8.83 4.60
CA SER A 148 0.12 8.59 3.29
C SER A 148 -0.67 7.52 2.54
N LYS A 149 -0.84 7.73 1.24
CA LYS A 149 -1.55 6.79 0.36
C LYS A 149 -0.81 6.68 -0.95
N GLY A 150 -0.64 5.45 -1.42
CA GLY A 150 0.00 5.19 -2.70
C GLY A 150 -0.89 4.43 -3.67
N LYS A 151 -0.62 4.58 -4.96
CA LYS A 151 -1.25 3.79 -6.01
C LYS A 151 -0.24 3.49 -7.10
N VAL A 152 -0.15 2.22 -7.47
CA VAL A 152 0.63 1.79 -8.63
C VAL A 152 -0.26 1.22 -9.71
N LYS A 153 0.04 1.56 -10.96
CA LYS A 153 -0.66 1.04 -12.14
C LYS A 153 0.36 0.56 -13.16
N LYS A 154 0.28 -0.71 -13.54
CA LYS A 154 1.00 -1.28 -14.69
C LYS A 154 0.06 -1.42 -15.87
N PHE A 155 0.45 -0.92 -17.04
CA PHE A 155 -0.32 -1.04 -18.27
C PHE A 155 0.52 -1.74 -19.32
N ALA A 156 0.11 -2.94 -19.71
CA ALA A 156 0.60 -3.60 -20.91
C ALA A 156 -0.53 -3.67 -21.93
N ARG A 157 -0.30 -3.14 -23.14
CA ARG A 157 -1.26 -3.23 -24.25
C ARG A 157 -0.54 -3.59 -25.53
N LEU A 158 -1.03 -4.66 -26.17
CA LEU A 158 -0.69 -4.97 -27.55
C LEU A 158 -1.72 -4.29 -28.47
N GLN A 159 -1.26 -3.41 -29.36
CA GLN A 159 -2.13 -2.75 -30.34
C GLN A 159 -1.39 -2.57 -31.67
N ASN A 160 -1.91 -3.16 -32.75
CA ASN A 160 -1.35 -3.07 -34.11
C ASN A 160 0.15 -3.46 -34.15
N ASN A 161 0.50 -4.64 -33.61
CA ASN A 161 1.89 -5.12 -33.44
C ASN A 161 2.82 -4.14 -32.69
N ARG A 162 2.25 -3.33 -31.79
CA ARG A 162 3.02 -2.47 -30.89
C ARG A 162 2.67 -2.83 -29.47
N THR A 163 3.68 -3.24 -28.71
CA THR A 163 3.58 -3.33 -27.26
C THR A 163 3.79 -1.94 -26.70
N ARG A 164 2.84 -1.50 -25.88
CA ARG A 164 3.00 -0.33 -25.03
C ARG A 164 3.04 -0.81 -23.61
N ASP A 165 4.19 -0.62 -22.99
CA ASP A 165 4.33 -0.82 -21.56
C ASP A 165 4.39 0.53 -20.86
N ARG A 166 3.80 0.62 -19.68
CA ARG A 166 3.83 1.81 -18.86
C ARG A 166 3.66 1.45 -17.40
N ILE A 167 4.49 2.03 -16.57
CA ILE A 167 4.31 2.06 -15.13
C ILE A 167 3.96 3.48 -14.67
N GLN A 168 3.01 3.58 -13.75
CA GLN A 168 2.71 4.81 -13.04
C GLN A 168 2.65 4.56 -11.54
N ILE A 169 3.50 5.25 -10.80
CA ILE A 169 3.53 5.25 -9.33
C ILE A 169 3.12 6.65 -8.88
N LYS A 170 2.16 6.73 -7.96
CA LYS A 170 1.72 7.97 -7.34
C LYS A 170 1.68 7.78 -5.84
N VAL A 171 2.35 8.64 -5.10
CA VAL A 171 2.36 8.63 -3.63
C VAL A 171 1.96 10.00 -3.13
N HIS A 172 1.03 10.01 -2.19
CA HIS A 172 0.59 11.21 -1.47
C HIS A 172 1.11 11.14 -0.05
N VAL A 173 1.83 12.17 0.38
CA VAL A 173 2.36 12.32 1.74
C VAL A 173 1.74 13.56 2.39
N PRO A 174 1.04 13.43 3.53
CA PRO A 174 0.52 14.56 4.30
C PRO A 174 1.64 15.52 4.75
N ILE A 175 1.32 16.79 4.94
CA ILE A 175 2.24 17.79 5.52
C ILE A 175 1.55 18.42 6.75
N PRO A 176 2.14 18.32 7.95
CA PRO A 176 3.37 17.59 8.26
C PRO A 176 3.17 16.06 8.26
N SER A 177 4.25 15.30 8.07
CA SER A 177 4.30 13.85 8.31
C SER A 177 5.53 13.48 9.14
N THR A 178 5.37 12.48 10.00
CA THR A 178 6.48 11.86 10.74
C THR A 178 7.15 10.75 9.95
N ILE A 179 6.41 10.11 9.04
CA ILE A 179 6.89 9.03 8.18
C ILE A 179 6.21 9.15 6.80
N PRO A 180 6.95 9.44 5.72
CA PRO A 180 8.36 9.85 5.73
C PRO A 180 8.54 11.17 6.49
N LEU A 181 9.75 11.46 6.96
CA LEU A 181 10.01 12.64 7.80
C LEU A 181 9.84 13.92 6.98
N LEU A 182 8.69 14.57 7.14
CA LEU A 182 8.32 15.73 6.35
C LEU A 182 7.69 16.81 7.25
N PRO A 183 8.51 17.55 8.00
CA PRO A 183 8.00 18.47 9.03
C PRO A 183 7.35 19.72 8.43
N SER A 184 7.72 20.12 7.21
CA SER A 184 7.17 21.32 6.57
C SER A 184 7.06 21.20 5.04
N ARG A 185 6.44 22.21 4.43
CA ARG A 185 6.29 22.33 2.97
C ARG A 185 7.63 22.55 2.27
N ASP A 186 8.57 23.21 2.93
CA ASP A 186 9.84 23.60 2.29
C ASP A 186 10.79 22.39 2.18
N ASP A 187 10.57 21.35 2.98
CA ASP A 187 11.38 20.12 3.00
C ASP A 187 10.93 19.07 1.96
N VAL A 188 9.81 19.30 1.26
CA VAL A 188 9.20 18.32 0.36
C VAL A 188 10.12 17.96 -0.81
N SER A 189 10.83 18.93 -1.35
CA SER A 189 11.74 18.70 -2.48
C SER A 189 13.02 17.95 -2.11
N SER A 190 13.40 17.94 -0.83
CA SER A 190 14.56 17.17 -0.37
C SER A 190 14.26 15.70 -0.08
N LEU A 191 12.98 15.33 -0.10
CA LEU A 191 12.58 13.96 0.22
C LEU A 191 12.98 12.99 -0.91
N ASN A 192 13.78 11.99 -0.56
CA ASN A 192 14.21 10.95 -1.50
C ASN A 192 13.36 9.70 -1.31
N LEU A 193 12.41 9.49 -2.22
CA LEU A 193 11.51 8.35 -2.18
C LEU A 193 11.84 7.36 -3.30
N MET A 194 11.85 6.07 -2.94
CA MET A 194 12.08 4.97 -3.86
C MET A 194 10.98 3.93 -3.72
N ALA A 195 10.53 3.37 -4.84
CA ALA A 195 9.68 2.20 -4.89
C ALA A 195 10.55 0.98 -5.17
N ILE A 196 10.48 -0.05 -4.33
CA ILE A 196 11.20 -1.30 -4.48
C ILE A 196 10.18 -2.38 -4.85
N PHE A 197 10.45 -3.12 -5.92
CA PHE A 197 9.63 -4.26 -6.36
C PHE A 197 10.32 -5.55 -6.00
N SER A 198 9.57 -6.48 -5.41
CA SER A 198 10.09 -7.77 -4.98
C SER A 198 9.25 -8.91 -5.52
N ARG A 199 9.92 -10.04 -5.79
CA ARG A 199 9.31 -11.30 -6.21
C ARG A 199 9.78 -12.40 -5.28
N ALA A 200 8.84 -13.05 -4.59
CA ALA A 200 9.16 -14.02 -3.54
C ALA A 200 10.20 -13.44 -2.54
N ASP A 201 9.94 -12.21 -2.08
CA ASP A 201 10.77 -11.46 -1.13
C ASP A 201 12.19 -11.09 -1.61
N VAL A 202 12.50 -11.30 -2.89
CA VAL A 202 13.76 -10.86 -3.50
C VAL A 202 13.52 -9.58 -4.31
N PRO A 203 14.17 -8.45 -3.96
CA PRO A 203 14.01 -7.22 -4.70
C PRO A 203 14.70 -7.34 -6.07
N TYR A 204 14.01 -6.93 -7.13
CA TYR A 204 14.51 -7.06 -8.51
C TYR A 204 14.50 -5.74 -9.29
N ALA A 205 13.66 -4.78 -8.92
CA ALA A 205 13.58 -3.49 -9.58
C ALA A 205 13.38 -2.37 -8.56
N SER A 206 13.88 -1.18 -8.90
CA SER A 206 13.65 0.01 -8.10
C SER A 206 13.24 1.20 -8.97
N CYS A 207 12.42 2.10 -8.43
CA CYS A 207 11.99 3.30 -9.13
C CYS A 207 12.10 4.53 -8.23
N THR A 208 12.83 5.55 -8.68
CA THR A 208 12.87 6.85 -8.00
C THR A 208 11.56 7.60 -8.23
N LEU A 209 10.96 8.11 -7.15
CA LEU A 209 9.79 8.98 -7.22
C LEU A 209 10.26 10.43 -7.15
N VAL A 210 9.70 11.27 -8.03
CA VAL A 210 10.04 12.69 -8.09
C VAL A 210 8.87 13.50 -7.56
N PHE A 211 9.16 14.47 -6.69
CA PHE A 211 8.19 15.45 -6.23
C PHE A 211 7.51 16.14 -7.43
N ASP A 212 6.18 16.25 -7.38
CA ASP A 212 5.41 16.91 -8.42
C ASP A 212 4.79 18.22 -7.94
N GLU A 213 3.93 18.15 -6.92
CA GLU A 213 3.21 19.32 -6.41
C GLU A 213 2.72 19.13 -4.98
N VAL A 214 2.33 20.24 -4.33
CA VAL A 214 1.61 20.22 -3.04
C VAL A 214 0.17 20.62 -3.29
N GLU A 215 -0.76 19.72 -2.98
CA GLU A 215 -2.20 19.94 -3.08
C GLU A 215 -2.79 20.29 -1.73
N ARG A 216 -3.79 21.16 -1.70
CA ARG A 216 -4.62 21.42 -0.52
C ARG A 216 -5.88 20.56 -0.60
N LYS A 217 -6.03 19.62 0.33
CA LYS A 217 -7.21 18.74 0.48
C LYS A 217 -8.01 19.16 1.71
N SER A 218 -9.20 18.60 1.86
CA SER A 218 -10.04 18.78 3.05
C SER A 218 -9.32 18.36 4.33
N SER A 219 -8.41 17.39 4.25
CA SER A 219 -7.61 16.87 5.37
C SER A 219 -6.31 17.64 5.64
N GLY A 220 -5.98 18.68 4.86
CA GLY A 220 -4.72 19.43 4.99
C GLY A 220 -3.90 19.49 3.70
N LEU A 221 -2.63 19.87 3.83
CA LEU A 221 -1.69 19.89 2.71
C LEU A 221 -1.15 18.48 2.45
N VAL A 222 -0.97 18.13 1.18
CA VAL A 222 -0.49 16.82 0.74
C VAL A 222 0.52 17.01 -0.38
N ALA A 223 1.74 16.50 -0.22
CA ALA A 223 2.74 16.41 -1.28
C ALA A 223 2.45 15.20 -2.17
N GLU A 224 2.49 15.37 -3.50
CA GLU A 224 2.40 14.29 -4.47
C GLU A 224 3.79 14.00 -5.08
N PHE A 225 4.15 12.71 -5.10
CA PHE A 225 5.36 12.18 -5.72
C PHE A 225 4.99 11.19 -6.83
N LYS A 226 5.70 11.24 -7.97
CA LYS A 226 5.35 10.49 -9.18
C LYS A 226 6.53 9.79 -9.84
N THR A 227 6.23 8.63 -10.42
CA THR A 227 7.03 7.99 -11.48
C THR A 227 6.09 7.66 -12.66
N ASP A 228 6.45 8.04 -13.89
CA ASP A 228 5.67 7.74 -15.10
C ASP A 228 6.64 7.44 -16.26
N ILE A 229 6.83 6.15 -16.51
CA ILE A 229 7.75 5.65 -17.54
C ILE A 229 6.96 4.83 -18.55
N ARG A 230 7.27 5.02 -19.83
CA ARG A 230 6.57 4.38 -20.95
C ARG A 230 7.59 3.74 -21.88
N LEU A 231 7.45 2.46 -22.15
CA LEU A 231 8.18 1.76 -23.18
C LEU A 231 7.27 1.59 -24.41
N ARG A 232 7.80 1.94 -25.58
CA ARG A 232 7.11 1.73 -26.85
C ARG A 232 7.95 0.84 -27.75
N THR A 233 7.48 -0.37 -27.94
CA THR A 233 8.04 -1.33 -28.87
C THR A 233 7.30 -1.24 -30.20
N ARG A 234 8.06 -1.21 -31.29
CA ARG A 234 7.52 -1.31 -32.65
C ARG A 234 8.30 -2.39 -33.37
N GLU A 235 7.58 -3.33 -33.97
CA GLU A 235 8.18 -4.37 -34.80
C GLU A 235 9.19 -3.79 -35.80
N GLY A 236 10.41 -4.35 -35.78
CA GLY A 236 11.54 -3.92 -36.62
C GLY A 236 12.19 -2.60 -36.21
N ARG A 237 11.93 -2.06 -35.01
CA ARG A 237 12.63 -0.89 -34.47
C ARG A 237 13.03 -1.10 -33.03
N GLU A 238 14.13 -0.46 -32.67
CA GLU A 238 14.60 -0.36 -31.30
C GLU A 238 13.53 0.26 -30.39
N ASP A 239 13.48 -0.25 -29.16
CA ASP A 239 12.56 0.22 -28.15
C ASP A 239 12.85 1.66 -27.77
N ARG A 240 11.77 2.45 -27.63
CA ARG A 240 11.89 3.84 -27.21
C ARG A 240 11.31 4.02 -25.83
N LEU A 241 12.20 4.13 -24.85
CA LEU A 241 11.87 4.55 -23.50
C LEU A 241 11.47 6.04 -23.51
N ARG A 242 10.37 6.37 -22.84
CA ARG A 242 9.93 7.74 -22.59
C ARG A 242 9.69 7.91 -21.10
N VAL A 243 10.60 8.64 -20.47
CA VAL A 243 10.53 8.99 -19.07
C VAL A 243 9.84 10.35 -18.96
N LYS A 244 8.71 10.41 -18.24
CA LYS A 244 8.04 11.69 -17.94
C LYS A 244 8.40 12.21 -16.56
N LYS A 245 8.49 11.31 -15.58
CA LYS A 245 8.80 11.58 -14.18
C LYS A 245 9.51 10.36 -13.59
N GLY A 246 10.47 10.61 -12.70
CA GLY A 246 11.26 9.56 -12.05
C GLY A 246 12.14 8.79 -13.01
N SER A 247 12.67 7.68 -12.52
CA SER A 247 13.45 6.69 -13.27
C SER A 247 13.20 5.32 -12.64
N CYS A 248 13.41 4.25 -13.41
CA CYS A 248 13.35 2.90 -12.87
C CYS A 248 14.56 2.12 -13.36
N ASP A 249 15.21 1.45 -12.42
CA ASP A 249 16.15 0.37 -12.68
C ASP A 249 15.39 -0.95 -12.71
N THR A 250 15.45 -1.65 -13.84
CA THR A 250 14.72 -2.92 -14.02
C THR A 250 15.45 -4.14 -13.51
N ASP A 251 16.75 -4.01 -13.21
CA ASP A 251 17.57 -5.08 -12.64
C ASP A 251 18.58 -4.52 -11.64
N ILE A 252 18.17 -4.46 -10.38
CA ILE A 252 19.03 -3.99 -9.28
C ILE A 252 20.13 -4.99 -8.89
N THR A 253 20.18 -6.15 -9.54
CA THR A 253 21.24 -7.15 -9.29
C THR A 253 22.52 -6.83 -10.07
N THR A 254 22.45 -5.90 -11.02
CA THR A 254 23.59 -5.42 -11.79
C THR A 254 24.08 -4.09 -11.24
N ASP A 255 25.37 -3.80 -11.39
CA ASP A 255 25.96 -2.53 -10.96
C ASP A 255 25.54 -1.36 -11.88
N ASP A 256 25.10 -1.67 -13.10
CA ASP A 256 24.70 -0.70 -14.11
C ASP A 256 23.18 -0.45 -14.06
N THR A 257 22.76 0.81 -14.09
CA THR A 257 21.33 1.13 -14.09
C THR A 257 20.65 0.75 -15.40
N GLU A 258 19.77 -0.25 -15.37
CA GLU A 258 18.98 -0.67 -16.51
C GLU A 258 17.67 0.15 -16.61
N GLN A 259 17.73 1.29 -17.29
CA GLN A 259 16.55 2.16 -17.44
C GLN A 259 15.43 1.47 -18.22
N GLY A 260 14.29 1.24 -17.55
CA GLY A 260 13.19 0.52 -18.18
C GLY A 260 11.84 0.62 -17.49
N VAL A 261 10.93 -0.28 -17.88
CA VAL A 261 9.66 -0.49 -17.20
C VAL A 261 9.73 -1.88 -16.54
N PRO A 262 9.67 -1.99 -15.20
CA PRO A 262 9.79 -3.29 -14.53
C PRO A 262 8.76 -4.31 -15.00
N SER A 263 9.18 -5.57 -15.13
CA SER A 263 8.30 -6.68 -15.56
C SER A 263 7.49 -7.23 -14.38
N ILE A 264 6.52 -6.42 -13.92
CA ILE A 264 5.64 -6.74 -12.79
C ILE A 264 4.66 -7.87 -13.14
N GLU A 265 4.60 -8.86 -12.26
CA GLU A 265 3.72 -10.03 -12.32
C GLU A 265 2.71 -10.05 -11.15
N LEU A 266 1.69 -10.92 -11.23
CA LEU A 266 0.77 -11.15 -10.12
C LEU A 266 1.51 -11.83 -8.97
N GLY A 267 1.30 -11.35 -7.75
CA GLY A 267 2.01 -11.82 -6.55
C GLY A 267 3.34 -11.11 -6.29
N ASP A 268 3.81 -10.23 -7.18
CA ASP A 268 4.90 -9.32 -6.86
C ASP A 268 4.43 -8.34 -5.76
N THR A 269 5.37 -7.94 -4.90
CA THR A 269 5.15 -6.93 -3.87
C THR A 269 5.85 -5.62 -4.23
N ILE A 270 5.38 -4.52 -3.65
CA ILE A 270 6.01 -3.22 -3.76
C ILE A 270 6.04 -2.55 -2.40
N GLU A 271 7.18 -1.93 -2.10
CA GLU A 271 7.37 -1.07 -0.94
C GLU A 271 7.80 0.33 -1.38
N ILE A 272 7.28 1.37 -0.72
CA ILE A 272 7.80 2.73 -0.83
C ILE A 272 8.66 2.97 0.40
N VAL A 273 9.92 3.29 0.15
CA VAL A 273 10.92 3.58 1.16
C VAL A 273 11.36 5.04 1.07
N GLU A 274 11.59 5.65 2.21
CA GLU A 274 12.37 6.88 2.34
C GLU A 274 13.85 6.51 2.46
N ILE A 275 14.70 7.16 1.65
CA ILE A 275 16.14 6.97 1.69
C ILE A 275 16.78 8.10 2.49
N ILE A 276 17.41 7.75 3.62
CA ILE A 276 18.12 8.69 4.50
C ILE A 276 19.55 8.19 4.68
N GLY A 277 20.50 8.75 3.92
CA GLY A 277 21.85 8.22 3.83
C GLY A 277 21.82 6.78 3.30
N ASP A 278 22.36 5.84 4.07
CA ASP A 278 22.37 4.41 3.73
C ASP A 278 21.17 3.64 4.31
N SER A 279 20.27 4.32 5.03
CA SER A 279 19.10 3.71 5.66
C SER A 279 17.86 3.79 4.75
N GLN A 280 17.04 2.75 4.82
CA GLN A 280 15.75 2.68 4.12
C GLN A 280 14.63 2.52 5.15
N ASN A 281 13.66 3.44 5.12
CA ASN A 281 12.48 3.37 5.98
C ASN A 281 11.25 3.09 5.13
N SER A 282 10.76 1.84 5.17
CA SER A 282 9.52 1.46 4.49
C SER A 282 8.31 2.04 5.22
N PHE A 283 7.37 2.62 4.47
CA PHE A 283 6.18 3.25 5.06
C PHE A 283 4.88 3.04 4.27
N LEU A 284 4.97 2.46 3.08
CA LEU A 284 3.83 2.03 2.30
C LEU A 284 4.19 0.72 1.62
N SER A 285 3.29 -0.26 1.66
CA SER A 285 3.47 -1.52 0.94
C SER A 285 2.18 -1.94 0.24
N GLY A 286 2.30 -2.83 -0.74
CA GLY A 286 1.17 -3.44 -1.40
C GLY A 286 1.59 -4.59 -2.32
N ASN A 287 0.60 -5.37 -2.75
CA ASN A 287 0.78 -6.52 -3.63
C ASN A 287 0.09 -6.26 -4.98
N PHE A 288 0.55 -6.92 -6.05
CA PHE A 288 -0.04 -6.84 -7.39
C PHE A 288 -0.93 -8.01 -7.76
#